data_AF-A0A957URV6-F1
#
_entry.id   AF-A0A957URV6-F1
#
_cell.length_a   1.000
_cell.length_b   1.000
_cell.length_c   1.000
_cell.angle_alpha   90.00
_cell.angle_beta   90.00
_cell.angle_gamma   90.00
#
_symmetry.space_group_name_H-M   'P 1'
#
loop_
_entity.id
_entity.type
_entity.pdbx_description
1 polymer ?
#
loop_
_entity_poly.entity_id
_entity_poly.type
_entity_poly.pdbx_seq_one_letter_code
_entity_poly.pdbx_strand_id
1 'polypeptide(L)'
;MAQRNLSLAIANPMMKFILQSPLHRIASSQIMLITVTGRKSGKQYTTPVNFVEIDDFEDEGLLSVVSHQHRTWWRNLRGGAPVTIVLR
;
A
#
# COMPACT_ATOMS: atom_id res chain seq x y z
N MET A 1 22.05 -12.87 10.17
CA MET A 1 21.09 -11.99 10.89
C MET A 1 19.71 -12.28 10.35
N ALA A 2 18.79 -12.77 11.18
CA ALA A 2 17.47 -13.20 10.75
C ALA A 2 16.61 -11.99 10.36
N GLN A 3 16.36 -11.81 9.06
CA GLN A 3 15.29 -10.96 8.55
C GLN A 3 13.98 -11.61 9.00
N ARG A 4 13.46 -11.25 10.18
CA ARG A 4 12.13 -11.74 10.62
C ARG A 4 11.13 -11.27 9.58
N ASN A 5 10.48 -12.23 8.91
CA ASN A 5 9.48 -12.05 7.86
C ASN A 5 8.23 -11.32 8.39
N LEU A 6 8.34 -10.01 8.66
CA LEU A 6 7.20 -9.16 9.01
C LEU A 6 6.16 -9.07 7.88
N SER A 7 6.59 -9.33 6.63
CA SER A 7 5.76 -9.28 5.42
C SER A 7 4.64 -10.33 5.40
N LEU A 8 4.88 -11.56 5.88
CA LEU A 8 3.89 -12.65 5.83
C LEU A 8 2.83 -12.55 6.94
N ALA A 9 3.25 -12.17 8.16
CA ALA A 9 2.36 -12.15 9.31
C ALA A 9 1.28 -11.05 9.23
N ILE A 10 1.62 -9.90 8.63
CA ILE A 10 0.70 -8.77 8.47
C ILE A 10 -0.21 -8.96 7.24
N ALA A 11 0.28 -9.62 6.18
CA ALA A 11 -0.49 -9.86 4.96
C ALA A 11 -1.77 -10.69 5.21
N ASN A 12 -1.72 -11.70 6.08
CA ASN A 12 -2.85 -12.62 6.31
C ASN A 12 -4.14 -11.94 6.81
N PRO A 13 -4.14 -11.13 7.89
CA PRO A 13 -5.35 -10.42 8.33
C PRO A 13 -5.79 -9.33 7.34
N MET A 14 -4.85 -8.69 6.64
CA MET A 14 -5.18 -7.67 5.64
C MET A 14 -5.87 -8.25 4.41
N MET A 15 -5.39 -9.39 3.90
CA MET A 15 -6.05 -10.10 2.80
C MET A 15 -7.47 -10.51 3.17
N LYS A 16 -7.69 -10.95 4.41
CA LYS A 16 -9.05 -11.25 4.91
C LYS A 16 -9.96 -10.02 4.88
N PHE A 17 -9.44 -8.84 5.23
CA PHE A 17 -10.20 -7.59 5.18
C PHE A 17 -10.56 -7.18 3.74
N ILE A 18 -9.66 -7.42 2.78
CA ILE A 18 -9.91 -7.18 1.34
C ILE A 18 -11.01 -8.11 0.81
N LEU A 19 -10.91 -9.41 1.11
CA LEU A 19 -11.89 -10.42 0.70
C LEU A 19 -13.28 -10.19 1.30
N GLN A 20 -13.37 -9.54 2.47
CA GLN A 20 -14.62 -9.26 3.16
C GLN A 20 -15.22 -7.89 2.83
N SER A 21 -14.56 -7.06 2.03
CA SER A 21 -15.08 -5.74 1.65
C SER A 21 -15.89 -5.80 0.33
N PRO A 22 -17.04 -5.10 0.22
CA PRO A 22 -17.78 -4.98 -1.04
C PRO A 22 -17.00 -4.28 -2.17
N LEU A 23 -15.78 -3.78 -1.89
CA LEU A 23 -14.81 -3.29 -2.86
C LEU A 23 -14.24 -4.38 -3.80
N HIS A 24 -14.45 -5.67 -3.53
CA HIS A 24 -13.96 -6.75 -4.40
C HIS A 24 -14.47 -6.64 -5.86
N ARG A 25 -15.59 -5.92 -6.09
CA ARG A 25 -16.19 -5.75 -7.41
C ARG A 25 -15.48 -4.70 -8.29
N ILE A 26 -14.61 -3.86 -7.71
CA ILE A 26 -13.76 -2.88 -8.45
C ILE A 26 -12.32 -3.44 -8.62
N ALA A 27 -12.01 -4.54 -7.95
CA ALA A 27 -10.66 -5.08 -7.76
C ALA A 27 -10.24 -6.11 -8.82
N SER A 28 -10.48 -5.87 -10.12
CA SER A 28 -10.19 -6.93 -11.08
C SER A 28 -8.70 -7.20 -11.33
N SER A 29 -7.73 -6.33 -11.00
CA SER A 29 -6.31 -6.71 -11.25
C SER A 29 -5.15 -6.04 -10.49
N GLN A 30 -5.30 -4.93 -9.76
CA GLN A 30 -4.11 -4.21 -9.26
C GLN A 30 -4.24 -3.74 -7.80
N ILE A 31 -4.08 -4.67 -6.85
CA ILE A 31 -4.00 -4.37 -5.41
C ILE A 31 -2.56 -4.49 -4.93
N MET A 32 -2.09 -3.47 -4.20
CA MET A 32 -0.78 -3.41 -3.56
C MET A 32 -0.94 -3.18 -2.06
N LEU A 33 -0.04 -3.75 -1.25
CA LEU A 33 0.09 -3.33 0.15
C LEU A 33 1.11 -2.22 0.24
N ILE A 34 0.71 -1.08 0.82
CA ILE A 34 1.62 0.01 1.14
C ILE A 34 1.84 0.09 2.65
N THR A 35 3.09 0.10 3.07
CA THR A 35 3.50 0.36 4.45
C THR A 35 4.11 1.75 4.55
N VAL A 36 3.54 2.56 5.45
CA VAL A 36 3.97 3.94 5.71
C VAL A 36 4.36 4.12 7.16
N THR A 37 5.35 4.98 7.42
CA THR A 37 5.71 5.38 8.78
C THR A 37 4.95 6.65 9.16
N GLY A 38 4.23 6.60 10.28
CA GLY A 38 3.46 7.73 10.77
C GLY A 38 4.36 8.89 11.18
N ARG A 39 4.25 10.04 10.50
CA ARG A 39 5.13 11.21 10.76
C ARG A 39 5.10 11.72 12.20
N LYS A 40 3.96 11.56 12.90
CA LYS A 40 3.79 12.00 14.29
C LYS A 40 4.07 10.90 15.31
N SER A 41 3.77 9.64 14.96
CA SER A 41 3.79 8.52 15.90
C SER A 41 5.03 7.63 15.76
N GLY A 42 5.76 7.71 14.64
CA GLY A 42 6.85 6.79 14.29
C GLY A 42 6.40 5.35 14.02
N LYS A 43 5.10 5.04 14.14
CA LYS A 43 4.57 3.69 13.98
C LYS A 43 4.41 3.36 12.50
N GLN A 44 4.59 2.10 12.14
CA GLN A 44 4.32 1.60 10.79
C GLN A 44 2.83 1.24 10.64
N TYR A 45 2.27 1.58 9.49
CA TYR A 45 0.90 1.29 9.13
C TYR A 45 0.86 0.68 7.74
N THR A 46 0.28 -0.50 7.61
CA THR A 46 0.08 -1.17 6.33
C THR A 46 -1.37 -1.05 5.91
N THR A 47 -1.63 -0.65 4.66
CA THR A 47 -2.99 -0.48 4.12
C THR A 47 -3.03 -1.02 2.70
N PRO A 48 -4.10 -1.75 2.30
CA PRO A 48 -4.23 -2.17 0.92
C PRO A 48 -4.72 -0.99 0.09
N VAL A 49 -4.09 -0.80 -1.06
CA VAL A 49 -4.42 0.26 -2.00
C VAL A 49 -4.54 -0.33 -3.40
N ASN A 50 -5.45 0.23 -4.19
CA ASN A 50 -5.43 -0.02 -5.63
C ASN A 50 -4.32 0.81 -6.24
N PHE A 51 -3.61 0.25 -7.21
CA PHE A 51 -2.61 0.96 -7.98
C PHE A 51 -2.88 0.79 -9.47
N VAL A 52 -2.25 1.65 -10.27
CA VAL A 52 -2.16 1.52 -11.73
C VAL A 52 -0.72 1.73 -12.12
N GLU A 53 -0.18 0.83 -12.93
CA GLU A 53 1.14 0.97 -13.56
C GLU A 53 1.03 1.95 -14.73
N ILE A 54 1.96 2.89 -14.79
CA ILE A 54 2.09 3.86 -15.87
C ILE A 54 3.43 3.57 -16.54
N ASP A 55 3.37 2.96 -17.71
CA ASP A 55 4.54 2.48 -18.48
C ASP A 55 5.22 3.59 -19.32
N ASP A 56 4.71 4.82 -19.28
CA ASP A 56 5.17 5.94 -20.12
C ASP A 56 6.47 6.60 -19.63
N PHE A 57 7.07 6.13 -18.52
CA PHE A 57 8.32 6.67 -18.00
C PHE A 57 9.49 5.76 -18.39
N GLU A 58 10.26 6.20 -19.39
CA GLU A 58 11.26 5.41 -20.15
C GLU A 58 12.36 4.72 -19.31
N ASP A 59 12.53 5.06 -18.02
CA ASP A 59 13.55 4.45 -17.15
C ASP A 59 13.08 4.13 -15.71
N GLU A 60 11.85 4.51 -15.32
CA GLU A 60 11.33 4.31 -13.96
C GLU A 60 9.84 3.96 -13.99
N GLY A 61 9.48 2.74 -13.58
CA GLY A 61 8.08 2.33 -13.47
C GLY A 61 7.32 3.21 -12.48
N LEU A 62 6.23 3.85 -12.92
CA LEU A 62 5.42 4.72 -12.08
C LEU A 62 4.16 4.00 -11.60
N LEU A 63 3.95 3.99 -10.27
CA LEU A 63 2.73 3.45 -9.65
C LEU A 63 1.83 4.59 -9.18
N SER A 64 0.64 4.70 -9.78
CA SER A 64 -0.38 5.67 -9.37
C SER A 64 -1.37 5.06 -8.40
N VAL A 65 -1.63 5.74 -7.28
CA VAL A 65 -2.58 5.29 -6.24
C VAL A 65 -3.63 6.37 -6.00
N VAL A 66 -4.91 6.00 -6.13
CA VAL A 66 -6.03 6.89 -5.82
C VAL A 66 -6.62 6.54 -4.46
N SER A 67 -6.86 7.56 -3.64
CA SER A 67 -7.45 7.38 -2.31
C SER A 67 -8.51 8.43 -2.01
N HIS A 68 -9.52 8.05 -1.22
CA HIS A 68 -10.50 9.01 -0.73
C HIS A 68 -9.86 10.04 0.21
N GLN A 69 -10.27 11.30 0.07
CA GLN A 69 -9.75 12.44 0.84
C GLN A 69 -9.86 12.28 2.37
N HIS A 70 -10.89 11.56 2.85
CA HIS A 70 -11.09 11.32 4.29
C HIS A 70 -10.04 10.38 4.89
N ARG A 71 -9.40 9.53 4.09
CA ARG A 71 -8.31 8.65 4.57
C ARG A 71 -7.12 9.50 5.01
N THR A 72 -6.33 8.98 5.94
CA THR A 72 -5.24 9.76 6.58
C THR A 72 -3.85 9.25 6.23
N TRP A 73 -3.73 8.01 5.74
CA TRP A 73 -2.44 7.34 5.50
C TRP A 73 -1.55 8.13 4.51
N TRP A 74 -2.11 8.67 3.44
CA TRP A 74 -1.40 9.42 2.38
C TRP A 74 -0.74 10.69 2.91
N ARG A 75 -1.22 11.24 4.04
CA ARG A 75 -0.63 12.43 4.67
C ARG A 75 0.77 12.18 5.19
N ASN A 76 1.13 10.91 5.42
CA ASN A 76 2.48 10.52 5.81
C ASN A 76 3.47 10.53 4.65
N LEU A 77 2.99 10.62 3.40
CA LEU A 77 3.84 10.64 2.19
C LEU A 77 4.24 12.05 1.75
N ARG A 78 3.61 13.08 2.32
CA ARG A 78 3.91 14.47 1.98
C ARG A 78 5.38 14.77 2.28
N GLY A 79 6.09 15.29 1.29
CA GLY A 79 7.53 15.54 1.38
C GLY A 79 8.41 14.38 0.93
N GLY A 80 7.85 13.37 0.23
CA GLY A 80 8.63 12.29 -0.38
C GLY A 80 9.09 11.22 0.61
N ALA A 81 8.27 10.91 1.62
CA ALA A 81 8.64 9.92 2.62
C ALA A 81 8.81 8.52 2.00
N PRO A 82 9.83 7.75 2.42
CA PRO A 82 10.04 6.40 1.92
C PRO A 82 8.89 5.47 2.34
N VAL A 83 8.55 4.54 1.46
CA VAL A 83 7.49 3.55 1.66
C VAL A 83 7.99 2.16 1.30
N THR A 84 7.39 1.15 1.92
CA THR A 84 7.58 -0.24 1.50
C THR A 84 6.32 -0.71 0.81
N ILE A 85 6.48 -1.26 -0.39
CA ILE A 85 5.38 -1.82 -1.16
C ILE A 85 5.53 -3.33 -1.31
N VAL A 86 4.40 -4.02 -1.37
CA VAL A 86 4.33 -5.42 -1.77
C VAL A 86 3.32 -5.53 -2.91
N LEU A 87 3.84 -5.81 -4.10
CA LEU A 87 3.09 -6.19 -5.29
C LEU A 87 2.80 -7.70 -5.23
N ARG A 88 1.64 -8.11 -5.74
CA ARG A 88 1.15 -9.50 -5.70
C ARG A 88 0.73 -9.94 -7.08
#